data_AF-A0A968G069-F1
#
_entry.id   AF-A0A968G069-F1
#
_cell.length_a   1.000
_cell.length_b   1.000
_cell.length_c   1.000
_cell.angle_alpha   90.00
_cell.angle_beta   90.00
_cell.angle_gamma   90.00
#
_symmetry.space_group_name_H-M   'P 1'
#
loop_
_entity.id
_entity.type
_entity.pdbx_description
1 polymer ?
#
loop_
_entity_poly.entity_id
_entity_poly.type
_entity_poly.pdbx_seq_one_letter_code
_entity_poly.pdbx_strand_id
1 'polypeptide(L)' 'MVKPSLEEFKQQAREGNLIPVYKEIVADLDTPVSAYMKIRGGDYSFLLESVQGG' A
#
# COMPACT_ATOMS: atom_id res chain seq x y z
N MET A 1 9.09 5.85 7.31
CA MET A 1 10.04 4.72 7.43
C MET A 1 9.40 3.49 6.80
N VAL A 2 10.16 2.64 6.11
CA VAL A 2 9.65 1.36 5.60
C VAL A 2 9.45 0.40 6.79
N LYS A 3 8.34 -0.32 6.79
CA LYS A 3 7.97 -1.32 7.79
C LYS A 3 7.60 -2.64 7.10
N PRO A 4 7.89 -3.80 7.70
CA PRO A 4 8.76 -3.97 8.87
C PRO A 4 10.22 -3.57 8.56
N SER A 5 11.03 -3.38 9.60
CA SER A 5 12.49 -3.35 9.44
C SER A 5 13.01 -4.70 8.91
N LEU A 6 14.24 -4.72 8.41
CA LEU A 6 14.84 -5.97 7.89
C LEU A 6 14.88 -7.08 8.94
N GLU A 7 15.20 -6.74 10.19
CA GLU A 7 15.28 -7.73 11.28
C GLU A 7 13.90 -8.26 11.66
N GLU A 8 12.88 -7.39 11.75
CA GLU A 8 11.49 -7.80 11.96
C GLU A 8 10.97 -8.68 10.81
N PHE A 9 11.30 -8.33 9.55
CA PHE A 9 10.95 -9.14 8.38
C PHE A 9 11.53 -10.55 8.48
N LYS A 10 12.83 -10.67 8.80
CA LYS A 10 13.49 -11.98 8.97
C LYS A 10 12.86 -12.82 10.07
N GLN A 11 12.39 -12.19 11.14
CA GLN A 11 11.69 -12.90 12.22
C GLN A 11 10.31 -13.39 11.74
N GLN A 12 9.50 -12.52 11.15
CA GLN A 12 8.16 -12.88 10.65
C GLN A 12 8.21 -13.92 9.52
N ALA A 13 9.25 -13.89 8.68
CA ALA A 13 9.48 -14.88 7.62
C ALA A 13 9.68 -16.32 8.12
N ARG A 14 9.94 -16.51 9.41
CA ARG A 14 9.98 -17.85 10.03
C ARG A 14 8.60 -18.38 10.39
N GLU A 15 7.60 -17.51 10.51
CA GLU A 15 6.25 -17.83 10.98
C GLU A 15 5.25 -17.99 9.83
N GLY A 16 5.51 -17.38 8.66
CA GLY A 16 4.64 -17.46 7.49
C GLY A 16 5.34 -17.12 6.18
N ASN A 17 4.62 -17.24 5.06
CA ASN A 17 5.17 -17.07 3.70
C ASN A 17 4.76 -15.76 3.00
N LEU A 18 3.94 -14.92 3.64
CA LEU A 18 3.49 -13.63 3.10
C LEU A 18 3.67 -12.55 4.18
N ILE A 19 4.60 -11.63 3.94
CA ILE A 19 4.85 -10.49 4.83
C ILE A 19 4.77 -9.19 4.00
N PRO A 20 3.79 -8.30 4.25
CA PRO A 20 3.71 -7.04 3.53
C PRO A 20 4.80 -6.07 4.00
N VAL A 21 5.57 -5.56 3.04
CA VAL A 21 6.52 -4.46 3.27
C VAL A 21 5.88 -3.18 2.75
N TYR A 22 5.68 -2.21 3.63
CA TYR A 22 4.93 -0.99 3.35
C TYR A 22 5.61 0.25 3.93
N LYS A 23 5.14 1.42 3.51
CA LYS A 23 5.46 2.71 4.14
C LYS A 23 4.22 3.56 4.19
N GLU A 24 4.04 4.26 5.30
CA GLU A 24 3.03 5.31 5.41
C GLU A 24 3.56 6.60 4.77
N ILE A 25 2.68 7.30 4.04
CA ILE A 25 2.97 8.55 3.34
C ILE A 25 1.85 9.52 3.67
N VAL A 26 2.19 10.79 3.93
CA VAL A 26 1.20 11.87 4.10
C VAL A 26 0.62 12.20 2.74
N ALA A 27 -0.72 12.15 2.64
CA ALA A 27 -1.45 12.31 1.38
C ALA A 27 -2.64 13.27 1.54
N ASP A 28 -2.55 14.23 2.46
CA ASP A 28 -3.66 15.11 2.86
C ASP A 28 -4.23 15.95 1.70
N LEU A 29 -3.43 16.16 0.65
CA LEU A 29 -3.82 16.90 -0.57
C LEU A 29 -4.27 15.99 -1.72
N ASP A 30 -4.30 14.69 -1.51
CA ASP A 30 -4.68 13.71 -2.52
C ASP A 30 -6.07 13.13 -2.24
N THR A 31 -6.87 13.06 -3.30
CA THR A 31 -8.07 12.21 -3.33
C THR A 31 -7.67 10.79 -3.78
N PRO A 32 -8.51 9.75 -3.60
CA PRO A 32 -8.19 8.42 -4.10
C PRO A 32 -7.84 8.41 -5.59
N VAL A 33 -8.55 9.20 -6.40
CA VAL A 33 -8.26 9.37 -7.84
C VAL A 33 -6.90 10.03 -8.08
N SER A 34 -6.57 11.13 -7.40
CA SER A 34 -5.29 11.80 -7.63
C SER A 34 -4.11 10.97 -7.12
N ALA A 35 -4.27 10.26 -6.01
CA ALA A 35 -3.29 9.30 -5.51
C ALA A 35 -3.06 8.18 -6.53
N TYR A 36 -4.13 7.56 -7.04
CA TYR A 36 -4.04 6.53 -8.07
C TYR A 36 -3.30 7.03 -9.32
N MET A 37 -3.64 8.23 -9.82
CA MET A 37 -2.99 8.79 -11.00
C MET A 37 -1.48 9.00 -10.80
N LYS A 38 -1.04 9.29 -9.57
CA LYS A 38 0.38 9.46 -9.21
C LYS A 38 1.14 8.13 -9.09
N ILE A 39 0.49 7.08 -8.59
CA ILE A 39 1.17 5.80 -8.24
C ILE A 39 0.92 4.67 -9.23
N ARG A 40 -0.09 4.79 -10.10
CA ARG A 40 -0.42 3.73 -11.07
C ARG A 40 0.79 3.38 -11.91
N GLY A 41 1.07 2.09 -12.02
CA GLY A 41 2.23 1.57 -12.76
C GLY A 41 1.82 0.44 -13.69
N GLY A 42 2.30 0.51 -14.93
CA GLY A 42 2.10 -0.52 -15.96
C GLY A 42 0.64 -0.74 -16.38
N ASP A 43 0.43 -1.81 -17.14
CA ASP A 43 -0.86 -2.13 -17.77
C ASP A 43 -1.91 -2.68 -16.77
N TYR A 44 -1.47 -3.12 -15.59
CA TYR A 44 -2.31 -3.78 -14.58
C TYR A 44 -2.42 -2.97 -13.29
N SER A 45 -3.13 -1.84 -13.37
CA SER A 45 -3.37 -0.96 -12.21
C SER A 45 -4.87 -0.68 -12.06
N PHE A 46 -5.39 -0.81 -10.85
CA PHE A 46 -6.83 -0.72 -10.56
C PHE A 46 -7.11 0.31 -9.46
N LEU A 47 -8.19 1.07 -9.62
CA LEU A 47 -8.76 1.92 -8.58
C LEU A 47 -10.10 1.31 -8.17
N LEU A 48 -10.24 1.00 -6.88
CA LEU A 48 -11.47 0.44 -6.30
C LEU A 48 -12.03 1.46 -5.31
N GLU A 49 -13.16 2.09 -5.66
CA GLU A 49 -13.89 3.01 -4.78
C GLU A 49 -15.24 2.40 -4.41
N SER A 50 -15.67 2.63 -3.17
CA SER A 50 -16.97 2.20 -2.67
C SER A 50 -17.77 3.41 -2.21
N VAL A 51 -19.01 3.51 -2.68
CA VAL A 51 -19.96 4.52 -2.21
C VAL A 51 -20.99 3.81 -1.34
N GLN A 52 -21.10 4.23 -0.09
CA GLN A 52 -22.08 3.68 0.84
C GLN A 52 -23.32 4.59 0.85
N GLY A 53 -24.42 4.13 0.22
CA GLY A 53 -25.71 4.84 0.19
C GLY A 53 -25.74 6.02 -0.78
N GLY A 54 -26.07 5.75 -2.06
CA GLY A 54 -26.02 6.70 -3.17
C GLY A 54 -26.74 8.03 -2.99
#